data_AF-A0ABD1NTY7-F1
#
_entry.id   AF-A0ABD1NTY7-F1
#
_cell.length_a   1.000
_cell.length_b   1.000
_cell.length_c   1.000
_cell.angle_alpha   90.00
_cell.angle_beta   90.00
_cell.angle_gamma   90.00
#
_symmetry.space_group_name_H-M   'P 1'
#
loop_
_entity.id
_entity.type
_entity.pdbx_description
1 polymer ?
#
loop_
_entity_poly.entity_id
_entity_poly.type
_entity_poly.pdbx_seq_one_letter_code
_entity_poly.pdbx_strand_id
1 'polypeptide(L)'
;MATFNKKIRMKVTTTDSFFGSMVRRIYPAVVENSNALAKQVSLLEYPLGEYMHCNTPWTEVDHVLMPIRMGVRTHWIFGHLDIRNRCINVYNSCIDMIRDREVIADVQPFAFVIPHLMANIDV
;
A
#
# COMPACT_ATOMS: atom_id res chain seq x y z
N MET A 1 20.58 21.86 -7.54
CA MET A 1 20.17 20.50 -7.97
C MET A 1 20.19 19.59 -6.76
N ALA A 2 19.13 18.83 -6.51
CA ALA A 2 19.18 17.78 -5.49
C ALA A 2 20.07 16.64 -6.01
N THR A 3 21.18 16.37 -5.32
CA THR A 3 22.02 15.20 -5.58
C THR A 3 21.50 14.02 -4.76
N PHE A 4 20.96 13.00 -5.43
CA PHE A 4 20.60 11.75 -4.78
C PHE A 4 21.87 11.07 -4.24
N ASN A 5 21.85 10.71 -2.96
CA ASN A 5 22.98 10.02 -2.33
C ASN A 5 23.12 8.62 -2.93
N LYS A 6 24.13 8.43 -3.78
CA LYS A 6 24.43 7.15 -4.46
C LYS A 6 24.75 5.99 -3.49
N LYS A 7 24.94 6.26 -2.19
CA LYS A 7 25.19 5.23 -1.18
C LYS A 7 23.91 4.63 -0.57
N ILE A 8 22.75 5.26 -0.77
CA ILE A 8 21.48 4.71 -0.28
C ILE A 8 21.05 3.62 -1.27
N ARG A 9 21.19 2.36 -0.86
CA ARG A 9 20.57 1.22 -1.54
C ARG A 9 19.25 0.93 -0.84
N MET A 10 18.14 1.32 -1.46
CA MET A 10 16.81 0.90 -1.06
C MET A 10 16.33 -0.16 -2.04
N LYS A 11 15.87 -1.30 -1.55
CA LYS A 11 15.12 -2.25 -2.38
C LYS A 11 13.65 -1.86 -2.29
N VAL A 12 13.07 -1.49 -3.42
CA VAL A 12 11.75 -0.88 -3.46
C VAL A 12 10.94 -1.50 -4.57
N THR A 13 9.65 -1.71 -4.32
CA THR A 13 8.68 -1.98 -5.35
C THR A 13 7.48 -1.04 -5.26
N THR A 14 6.58 -1.09 -6.25
CA THR A 14 5.41 -0.22 -6.33
C THR A 14 4.12 -1.02 -6.48
N THR A 15 3.00 -0.45 -6.02
CA THR A 15 1.66 -0.87 -6.47
C THR A 15 1.08 0.17 -7.43
N ASP A 16 -0.07 -0.14 -8.02
CA ASP A 16 -0.79 0.77 -8.91
C ASP A 16 -2.11 1.28 -8.27
N SER A 17 -2.91 2.00 -9.06
CA SER A 17 -4.22 2.49 -8.64
C SER A 17 -5.29 1.40 -8.46
N PHE A 18 -5.13 0.25 -9.13
CA PHE A 18 -6.06 -0.88 -9.00
C PHE A 18 -5.89 -1.55 -7.65
N PHE A 19 -4.65 -1.69 -7.16
CA PHE A 19 -4.38 -2.14 -5.79
C PHE A 19 -5.20 -1.37 -4.77
N GLY A 20 -5.12 -0.04 -4.80
CA GLY A 20 -5.85 0.82 -3.88
C GLY A 20 -7.37 0.72 -4.00
N SER A 21 -7.88 0.49 -5.21
CA SER A 21 -9.31 0.25 -5.44
C SER A 21 -9.76 -1.11 -4.87
N MET A 22 -8.95 -2.15 -5.05
CA MET A 22 -9.24 -3.50 -4.55
C MET A 22 -9.19 -3.58 -3.02
N VAL A 23 -8.18 -2.96 -2.39
CA VAL A 23 -8.07 -2.86 -0.92
C VAL A 23 -9.34 -2.25 -0.33
N ARG A 24 -9.80 -1.11 -0.87
CA ARG A 24 -11.02 -0.45 -0.39
C ARG A 24 -12.26 -1.30 -0.57
N ARG A 25 -12.38 -1.97 -1.72
CA ARG A 25 -13.55 -2.80 -2.03
C ARG A 25 -13.66 -3.99 -1.08
N ILE A 26 -12.54 -4.63 -0.73
CA ILE A 26 -12.55 -5.82 0.13
C ILE A 26 -12.59 -5.50 1.62
N TYR A 27 -12.13 -4.30 2.01
CA TYR A 27 -11.98 -3.90 3.41
C TYR A 27 -13.20 -4.20 4.31
N PRO A 28 -14.45 -3.85 3.95
CA PRO A 28 -15.61 -4.16 4.80
C PRO A 28 -15.77 -5.66 5.06
N ALA A 29 -15.54 -6.50 4.04
CA ALA A 29 -15.66 -7.95 4.17
C ALA A 29 -14.53 -8.55 5.01
N VAL A 30 -13.31 -8.01 4.94
CA VAL A 30 -12.16 -8.48 5.75
C VAL A 30 -12.33 -8.10 7.22
N VAL A 31 -12.97 -6.96 7.50
CA VAL A 31 -13.32 -6.54 8.88
C VAL A 31 -14.31 -7.52 9.50
N GLU A 32 -15.30 -7.99 8.74
CA GLU A 32 -16.27 -8.98 9.22
C GLU A 32 -15.66 -10.39 9.32
N ASN A 33 -14.85 -10.77 8.33
CA ASN A 33 -14.21 -12.08 8.27
C ASN A 33 -12.93 -12.01 7.42
N SER A 34 -11.76 -12.16 8.07
CA SER A 34 -10.47 -12.09 7.39
C SER A 34 -10.30 -13.11 6.25
N ASN A 35 -11.00 -14.24 6.31
CA ASN A 35 -11.01 -15.26 5.23
C ASN A 35 -11.64 -14.75 3.93
N ALA A 36 -12.35 -13.61 3.93
CA ALA A 36 -12.83 -12.97 2.71
C ALA A 36 -11.68 -12.61 1.76
N LEU A 37 -10.49 -12.34 2.31
CA LEU A 37 -9.30 -12.01 1.53
C LEU A 37 -8.81 -13.18 0.67
N ALA A 38 -8.95 -14.42 1.15
CA ALA A 38 -8.53 -15.63 0.44
C ALA A 38 -9.25 -15.82 -0.91
N LYS A 39 -10.39 -15.15 -1.10
CA LYS A 39 -11.16 -15.15 -2.35
C LYS A 39 -10.70 -14.07 -3.35
N GLN A 40 -9.82 -13.15 -2.95
CA GLN A 40 -9.30 -12.08 -3.82
C GLN A 40 -7.92 -12.44 -4.36
N VAL A 41 -7.88 -13.39 -5.29
CA VAL A 41 -6.63 -13.87 -5.94
C VAL A 41 -5.80 -12.70 -6.47
N SER A 42 -6.42 -11.79 -7.22
CA SER A 42 -5.74 -10.61 -7.77
C SER A 42 -5.09 -9.71 -6.72
N LEU A 43 -5.61 -9.65 -5.50
CA LEU A 43 -5.00 -8.86 -4.43
C LEU A 43 -3.85 -9.60 -3.76
N LEU A 44 -3.91 -10.93 -3.70
CA LEU A 44 -2.86 -11.81 -3.18
C LEU A 44 -1.64 -11.89 -4.12
N GLU A 45 -1.85 -11.70 -5.42
CA GLU A 45 -0.78 -11.65 -6.44
C GLU A 45 0.13 -10.41 -6.33
N TYR A 46 -0.30 -9.33 -5.65
CA TYR A 46 0.52 -8.13 -5.47
C TYR A 46 1.76 -8.37 -4.60
N PRO A 47 1.62 -8.90 -3.37
CA PRO A 47 2.78 -9.26 -2.55
C PRO A 47 3.71 -10.28 -3.21
N LEU A 48 3.17 -11.16 -4.06
CA LEU A 48 3.94 -12.16 -4.80
C LEU A 48 4.71 -11.56 -6.00
N GLY A 49 4.44 -10.31 -6.38
CA GLY A 49 5.04 -9.70 -7.57
C GLY A 49 4.43 -10.20 -8.89
N GLU A 50 3.32 -10.94 -8.84
CA GLU A 50 2.72 -11.62 -10.00
C GLU A 50 1.64 -10.77 -10.70
N TYR A 51 0.99 -9.84 -9.99
CA TYR A 51 -0.10 -9.04 -10.56
C TYR A 51 0.37 -8.01 -11.59
N MET A 52 1.50 -7.34 -11.33
CA MET A 52 2.04 -6.27 -12.18
C MET A 52 3.26 -6.78 -12.94
N HIS A 53 3.39 -6.38 -14.21
CA HIS A 53 4.59 -6.70 -15.00
C HIS A 53 5.85 -6.10 -14.38
N CYS A 54 6.93 -6.89 -14.34
CA CYS A 54 8.24 -6.50 -13.82
C CYS A 54 8.23 -6.02 -12.34
N ASN A 55 7.23 -6.44 -11.56
CA ASN A 55 7.15 -6.13 -10.13
C ASN A 55 8.06 -7.07 -9.33
N THR A 56 8.68 -6.56 -8.28
CA THR A 56 9.49 -7.39 -7.38
C THR A 56 8.61 -7.92 -6.24
N PRO A 57 8.70 -9.22 -5.89
CA PRO A 57 7.99 -9.76 -4.73
C PRO A 57 8.30 -8.96 -3.45
N TRP A 58 7.31 -8.81 -2.58
CA TRP A 58 7.46 -7.99 -1.37
C TRP A 58 8.47 -8.59 -0.38
N THR A 59 8.71 -9.90 -0.44
CA THR A 59 9.75 -10.62 0.32
C THR A 59 11.18 -10.25 -0.10
N GLU A 60 11.37 -9.64 -1.27
CA GLU A 60 12.69 -9.29 -1.81
C GLU A 60 13.04 -7.79 -1.66
N VAL A 61 12.10 -6.98 -1.15
CA VAL A 61 12.24 -5.52 -1.00
C VAL A 61 12.07 -5.07 0.45
N ASP A 62 12.61 -3.88 0.76
CA ASP A 62 12.47 -3.26 2.08
C ASP A 62 11.22 -2.38 2.16
N HIS A 63 10.78 -1.86 1.00
CA HIS A 63 9.73 -0.86 0.91
C HIS A 63 8.76 -1.09 -0.25
N VAL A 64 7.49 -0.79 -0.02
CA VAL A 64 6.45 -0.76 -1.06
C VAL A 64 5.87 0.64 -1.14
N LEU A 65 5.88 1.21 -2.34
CA LEU A 65 5.34 2.52 -2.62
C LEU A 65 3.95 2.40 -3.26
N MET A 66 2.97 3.11 -2.71
CA MET A 66 1.56 2.92 -3.02
C MET A 66 0.91 4.27 -3.36
N PRO A 67 0.52 4.52 -4.61
CA PRO A 67 -0.33 5.65 -4.93
C PRO A 67 -1.74 5.41 -4.36
N ILE A 68 -2.21 6.30 -3.49
CA ILE A 68 -3.52 6.19 -2.84
C ILE A 68 -4.38 7.38 -3.26
N ARG A 69 -5.39 7.14 -4.11
CA ARG A 69 -6.37 8.16 -4.48
C ARG A 69 -7.31 8.41 -3.32
N MET A 70 -7.48 9.63 -2.85
CA MET A 70 -8.44 9.94 -1.79
C MET A 70 -9.89 9.83 -2.28
N GLY A 71 -10.81 9.39 -1.40
CA GLY A 71 -12.21 9.20 -1.77
C GLY A 71 -12.98 10.51 -1.96
N VAL A 72 -12.70 11.50 -1.12
CA VAL A 72 -13.47 12.77 -1.07
C VAL A 72 -12.99 13.79 -2.12
N ARG A 73 -11.78 13.63 -2.67
CA ARG A 73 -11.14 14.59 -3.58
C ARG A 73 -10.43 13.87 -4.71
N THR A 74 -10.26 14.52 -5.86
CA THR A 74 -9.37 14.06 -6.94
C THR A 74 -7.90 14.32 -6.56
N HIS A 75 -7.49 13.91 -5.37
CA HIS A 75 -6.13 14.07 -4.84
C HIS A 75 -5.49 12.71 -4.61
N TRP A 76 -4.18 12.63 -4.81
CA TRP A 76 -3.38 11.45 -4.55
C TRP A 76 -2.45 11.72 -3.38
N ILE A 77 -2.52 10.85 -2.39
CA ILE A 77 -1.49 10.74 -1.35
C ILE A 77 -0.58 9.57 -1.68
N PHE A 78 0.61 9.57 -1.10
CA PHE A 78 1.59 8.51 -1.32
C PHE A 78 1.80 7.72 -0.05
N GLY A 79 1.42 6.45 -0.07
CA GLY A 79 1.72 5.50 0.99
C GLY A 79 3.09 4.87 0.78
N HIS A 80 3.89 4.81 1.84
CA HIS A 80 5.18 4.13 1.87
C HIS A 80 5.10 3.09 2.98
N LEU A 81 4.90 1.83 2.58
CA LEU A 81 5.01 0.71 3.50
C LEU A 81 6.49 0.43 3.76
N ASP A 82 6.88 0.60 5.01
CA ASP A 82 8.13 0.06 5.53
C ASP A 82 7.83 -1.32 6.11
N ILE A 83 8.25 -2.37 5.37
CA ILE A 83 7.94 -3.76 5.71
C ILE A 83 8.57 -4.13 7.05
N ARG A 84 9.81 -3.69 7.29
CA ARG A 84 10.56 -4.00 8.51
C ARG A 84 9.94 -3.35 9.74
N ASN A 85 9.57 -2.07 9.62
CA ASN A 85 8.96 -1.33 10.73
C ASN A 85 7.44 -1.54 10.84
N ARG A 86 6.85 -2.30 9.89
CA ARG A 86 5.40 -2.59 9.83
C ARG A 86 4.55 -1.33 9.89
N CYS A 87 4.99 -0.27 9.22
CA CYS A 87 4.32 1.03 9.25
C CYS A 87 4.08 1.56 7.83
N ILE A 88 3.00 2.33 7.68
CA ILE A 88 2.71 3.07 6.46
C ILE A 88 3.00 4.54 6.75
N ASN A 89 4.08 5.06 6.18
CA ASN A 89 4.36 6.49 6.15
C ASN A 89 3.52 7.12 5.03
N VAL A 90 2.90 8.26 5.29
CA VAL A 90 1.98 8.89 4.34
C VAL A 90 2.50 10.28 3.97
N TYR A 91 2.70 10.50 2.67
CA TYR A 91 3.07 11.81 2.14
C TYR A 91 1.84 12.45 1.51
N ASN A 92 1.43 13.57 2.08
CA ASN A 92 0.36 14.41 1.55
C ASN A 92 0.97 15.72 1.04
N SER A 93 0.90 15.96 -0.27
CA SER A 93 1.39 17.22 -0.87
C SER A 93 0.42 18.39 -0.72
N CYS A 94 -0.81 18.16 -0.25
CA CYS A 94 -1.87 19.16 -0.10
C CYS A 94 -2.26 19.33 1.37
N ILE A 95 -1.27 19.51 2.26
CA ILE A 95 -1.46 19.59 3.72
C ILE A 95 -2.44 20.71 4.11
N ASP A 96 -2.37 21.86 3.44
CA ASP A 96 -3.22 23.02 3.75
C ASP A 96 -4.71 22.79 3.43
N MET A 97 -5.02 21.89 2.50
CA MET A 97 -6.38 21.62 2.03
C MET A 97 -6.98 20.34 2.61
N ILE A 98 -6.13 19.43 3.06
CA ILE A 98 -6.51 18.06 3.44
C ILE A 98 -5.95 17.78 4.81
N ARG A 99 -6.85 17.74 5.78
CA ARG A 99 -6.54 17.49 7.18
C ARG A 99 -6.12 16.04 7.39
N ASP A 100 -5.24 15.80 8.35
CA ASP A 100 -4.75 14.46 8.71
C ASP A 100 -5.87 13.45 8.97
N ARG A 101 -6.99 13.89 9.57
CA ARG A 101 -8.16 13.01 9.79
C ARG A 101 -8.75 12.44 8.50
N GLU A 102 -8.73 13.22 7.41
CA GLU A 102 -9.25 12.81 6.10
C GLU A 102 -8.26 11.83 5.45
N VAL A 103 -6.96 12.11 5.58
CA VAL A 103 -5.87 11.21 5.15
C VAL A 103 -5.94 9.88 5.88
N ILE A 104 -6.06 9.89 7.20
CA ILE A 104 -6.14 8.70 8.04
C ILE A 104 -7.34 7.83 7.63
N ALA A 105 -8.51 8.43 7.41
CA ALA A 105 -9.70 7.69 6.98
C ALA A 105 -9.49 6.97 5.63
N ASP A 106 -8.78 7.61 4.68
CA ASP A 106 -8.48 7.03 3.38
C ASP A 106 -7.39 5.93 3.44
N VAL A 107 -6.49 6.00 4.41
CA VAL A 107 -5.38 5.02 4.60
C VAL A 107 -5.80 3.85 5.49
N GLN A 108 -6.81 4.00 6.33
CA GLN A 108 -7.28 3.00 7.29
C GLN A 108 -7.59 1.61 6.65
N PRO A 109 -8.22 1.51 5.46
CA PRO A 109 -8.38 0.23 4.76
C PRO A 109 -7.06 -0.48 4.46
N PHE A 110 -6.02 0.27 4.09
CA PHE A 110 -4.70 -0.27 3.76
C PHE A 110 -4.00 -0.79 5.01
N ALA A 111 -4.01 0.00 6.09
CA ALA A 111 -3.44 -0.40 7.37
C ALA A 111 -4.09 -1.68 7.93
N PHE A 112 -5.36 -1.93 7.60
CA PHE A 112 -6.07 -3.14 8.02
C PHE A 112 -5.81 -4.35 7.10
N VAL A 113 -5.87 -4.17 5.77
CA VAL A 113 -5.77 -5.27 4.81
C VAL A 113 -4.33 -5.75 4.59
N ILE A 114 -3.35 -4.84 4.59
CA ILE A 114 -1.94 -5.18 4.30
C ILE A 114 -1.37 -6.24 5.25
N PRO A 115 -1.56 -6.17 6.59
CA PRO A 115 -1.09 -7.23 7.48
C PRO A 115 -1.63 -8.62 7.13
N HIS A 116 -2.88 -8.71 6.66
CA HIS A 116 -3.49 -9.97 6.25
C HIS A 116 -2.94 -10.46 4.91
N LEU A 117 -2.60 -9.56 3.98
CA LEU A 117 -1.89 -9.92 2.75
C LEU A 117 -0.50 -10.47 3.06
N MET A 118 0.22 -9.82 3.96
CA MET A 118 1.57 -10.21 4.36
C MET A 118 1.59 -11.51 5.15
N ALA A 119 0.54 -11.86 5.88
CA ALA A 119 0.45 -13.16 6.55
C ALA A 119 0.43 -14.36 5.60
N ASN A 120 0.15 -14.15 4.31
CA ASN A 120 0.10 -15.20 3.28
C ASN A 120 1.40 -15.33 2.48
N ILE A 121 2.40 -14.49 2.76
CA ILE A 121 3.73 -14.60 2.17
C ILE A 121 4.72 -14.80 3.32
N ASP A 122 5.51 -15.86 3.29
CA ASP A 122 6.51 -16.14 4.33
C ASP A 122 7.56 -15.01 4.34
N VAL A 123 7.38 -14.01 5.23
CA VAL A 123 8.30 -12.89 5.48
C VAL A 123 9.02 -13.09 6.82
#